data_AF-A0A9Q3DTL7-F1
#
_entry.id   AF-A0A9Q3DTL7-F1
#
_cell.length_a   1.000
_cell.length_b   1.000
_cell.length_c   1.000
_cell.angle_alpha   90.00
_cell.angle_beta   90.00
_cell.angle_gamma   90.00
#
_symmetry.space_group_name_H-M   'P 1'
#
loop_
_entity.id
_entity.type
_entity.pdbx_description
1 polymer ?
#
loop_
_entity_poly.entity_id
_entity_poly.type
_entity_poly.pdbx_seq_one_letter_code
_entity_poly.pdbx_strand_id
1 'polypeptide(L)'
;MELIRAIEMIKEDFELPDILVTARFKNLFTRSAHRWYIKLGQAHGHQSCAWWKTQIINKWANDSWIFKVETAFESAKFNADKDKALLWFCQKMFD
;
A
#
# COMPACT_ATOMS: atom_id res chain seq x y z
N MET A 1 -1.16 -8.62 3.52
CA MET A 1 -1.46 -9.99 3.05
C MET A 1 -2.82 -10.06 2.34
N GLU A 2 -3.89 -9.51 2.92
CA GLU A 2 -5.24 -9.51 2.32
C GLU A 2 -5.34 -8.94 0.89
N LEU A 3 -4.63 -7.85 0.57
CA LEU A 3 -4.61 -7.30 -0.80
C LEU A 3 -4.03 -8.27 -1.83
N ILE A 4 -2.93 -8.94 -1.49
CA ILE A 4 -2.25 -9.88 -2.40
C ILE A 4 -3.12 -11.12 -2.61
N ARG A 5 -3.76 -11.59 -1.54
CA ARG A 5 -4.70 -12.70 -1.57
C ARG A 5 -5.93 -12.38 -2.43
N ALA A 6 -6.48 -11.17 -2.31
CA ALA A 6 -7.60 -10.73 -3.15
C ALA A 6 -7.22 -10.66 -4.64
N ILE A 7 -5.99 -10.21 -4.95
CA ILE A 7 -5.45 -10.21 -6.32
C ILE A 7 -5.31 -11.64 -6.87
N GLU A 8 -4.90 -12.59 -6.03
CA GLU A 8 -4.79 -14.01 -6.37
C GLU A 8 -6.14 -14.63 -6.68
N MET A 9 -7.12 -14.46 -5.79
CA MET A 9 -8.47 -14.96 -5.99
C MET A 9 -9.09 -14.43 -7.29
N ILE A 10 -9.01 -13.11 -7.53
CA ILE A 10 -9.55 -12.52 -8.77
C ILE A 10 -8.85 -13.05 -10.02
N LYS A 11 -7.55 -13.34 -9.95
CA LYS A 11 -6.82 -13.89 -11.08
C LYS A 11 -7.21 -15.34 -11.36
N GLU A 12 -7.36 -16.14 -10.31
CA GLU A 12 -7.70 -17.56 -10.38
C GLU A 12 -9.16 -17.77 -10.77
N ASP A 13 -10.10 -17.07 -10.13
CA ASP A 13 -11.55 -17.22 -10.35
C ASP A 13 -11.99 -16.82 -11.76
N PHE A 14 -11.25 -15.94 -12.42
CA PHE A 14 -11.61 -15.35 -13.72
C PHE A 14 -10.57 -15.58 -14.83
N GLU A 15 -9.54 -16.41 -14.58
CA GLU A 15 -8.44 -16.71 -15.50
C GLU A 15 -7.84 -15.45 -16.17
N LEU A 16 -7.73 -14.36 -15.41
CA LEU A 16 -7.38 -13.06 -16.00
C LEU A 16 -5.91 -12.99 -16.42
N PRO A 17 -5.62 -12.49 -17.63
CA PRO A 17 -4.27 -12.12 -18.03
C PRO A 17 -3.66 -11.09 -17.07
N ASP A 18 -2.34 -11.22 -16.84
CA ASP A 18 -1.59 -10.34 -15.94
C ASP A 18 -1.76 -8.86 -16.27
N ILE A 19 -1.90 -8.51 -17.55
CA ILE A 19 -2.11 -7.12 -17.98
C ILE A 19 -3.43 -6.54 -17.48
N LEU A 20 -4.50 -7.34 -17.39
CA LEU A 20 -5.80 -6.90 -16.89
C LEU A 20 -5.78 -6.73 -15.38
N VAL A 21 -5.14 -7.67 -14.68
CA VAL A 21 -4.97 -7.61 -13.22
C VAL A 21 -4.14 -6.38 -12.82
N THR A 22 -2.99 -6.19 -13.47
CA THR A 22 -2.08 -5.07 -13.17
C THR A 22 -2.63 -3.72 -13.59
N ALA A 23 -3.47 -3.63 -14.63
CA ALA A 23 -4.18 -2.40 -14.98
C ALA A 23 -5.15 -1.95 -13.87
N ARG A 24 -5.74 -2.89 -13.11
CA ARG A 24 -6.62 -2.54 -11.99
C ARG A 24 -5.87 -1.94 -10.81
N PHE A 25 -4.56 -2.17 -10.68
CA PHE A 25 -3.75 -1.59 -9.60
C PHE A 25 -3.78 -0.07 -9.60
N LYS A 26 -3.91 0.56 -10.78
CA LYS A 26 -4.10 2.01 -10.90
C LYS A 26 -5.32 2.51 -10.12
N ASN A 27 -6.40 1.72 -10.09
CA ASN A 27 -7.64 2.07 -9.40
C ASN A 27 -7.63 1.61 -7.93
N LEU A 28 -6.92 0.53 -7.61
CA LEU A 28 -6.81 0.01 -6.25
C LEU A 28 -5.87 0.85 -5.38
N PHE A 29 -4.78 1.34 -5.95
CA PHE A 29 -3.84 2.16 -5.22
C PHE A 29 -4.29 3.62 -5.19
N THR A 30 -4.22 4.22 -4.01
CA THR A 30 -4.55 5.63 -3.80
C THR A 30 -3.32 6.40 -3.29
N ARG A 31 -3.35 7.74 -3.42
CA ARG A 31 -2.35 8.67 -2.88
C ARG A 31 -0.88 8.24 -3.12
N SER A 32 -0.17 7.83 -2.07
CA SER A 32 1.26 7.47 -2.10
C SER A 32 1.49 6.16 -2.87
N ALA A 33 0.62 5.17 -2.71
CA ALA A 33 0.69 3.90 -3.43
C ALA A 33 0.46 4.10 -4.94
N HIS A 34 -0.48 4.97 -5.31
CA HIS A 34 -0.72 5.29 -6.72
C HIS A 34 0.52 5.93 -7.37
N ARG A 35 1.13 6.93 -6.70
CA ARG A 35 2.35 7.59 -7.19
C ARG A 35 3.52 6.62 -7.32
N TRP A 36 3.67 5.70 -6.38
CA TRP A 36 4.69 4.65 -6.45
C TRP A 36 4.45 3.72 -7.65
N TYR A 37 3.22 3.26 -7.85
CA TYR A 37 2.86 2.36 -8.96
C TYR A 37 3.16 2.99 -10.32
N ILE A 38 2.75 4.25 -10.54
CA ILE A 38 3.01 4.95 -11.81
C ILE A 38 4.51 5.09 -12.06
N LYS A 39 5.30 5.52 -11.06
CA LYS A 39 6.75 5.69 -11.22
C LYS A 39 7.45 4.37 -11.52
N LEU A 40 7.07 3.31 -10.81
CA LEU A 40 7.70 2.00 -10.97
C LEU A 40 7.33 1.37 -12.33
N GLY A 41 6.07 1.53 -12.77
CA GLY A 41 5.62 1.10 -14.08
C GLY A 41 6.29 1.87 -15.22
N GLN A 42 6.51 3.18 -15.07
CA GLN A 42 7.26 3.98 -16.05
C GLN A 42 8.72 3.52 -16.19
N ALA A 43 9.35 3.09 -15.10
CA ALA A 43 10.75 2.67 -15.10
C ALA A 43 10.96 1.24 -15.64
N HIS A 44 10.02 0.33 -15.40
CA HIS A 44 10.19 -1.10 -15.72
C HIS A 44 9.25 -1.62 -16.82
N GLY A 45 8.33 -0.79 -17.33
CA GLY A 45 7.37 -1.18 -18.36
C GLY A 45 6.33 -2.18 -17.88
N HIS A 46 5.79 -2.97 -18.81
CA HIS A 46 4.84 -4.04 -18.50
C HIS A 46 5.56 -5.20 -17.80
N GLN A 47 5.03 -5.60 -16.65
CA GLN A 47 5.59 -6.63 -15.80
C GLN A 47 4.51 -7.62 -15.36
N SER A 48 4.92 -8.85 -15.02
CA SER A 48 4.02 -9.90 -14.57
C SER A 48 3.38 -9.56 -13.22
N CYS A 49 2.23 -10.18 -12.94
CA CYS A 49 1.56 -10.04 -11.65
C CYS A 49 2.47 -10.53 -10.51
N ALA A 50 3.22 -11.62 -10.74
CA ALA A 50 4.19 -12.14 -9.77
C ALA A 50 5.27 -11.11 -9.42
N TRP A 51 5.82 -10.41 -10.42
CA TRP A 51 6.79 -9.35 -10.19
C TRP A 51 6.20 -8.23 -9.33
N TRP A 52 4.99 -7.76 -9.66
CA TRP A 52 4.34 -6.71 -8.89
C TRP A 52 4.07 -7.12 -7.43
N LYS A 53 3.68 -8.38 -7.18
CA LYS A 53 3.53 -8.89 -5.81
C LYS A 53 4.83 -8.76 -5.02
N THR A 54 5.95 -9.18 -5.60
CA THR A 54 7.27 -9.02 -4.98
C THR A 54 7.57 -7.55 -4.68
N GLN A 55 7.27 -6.62 -5.59
CA GLN A 55 7.49 -5.19 -5.35
C GLN A 55 6.60 -4.63 -4.22
N ILE A 56 5.34 -5.06 -4.16
CA ILE A 56 4.40 -4.66 -3.10
C ILE A 56 4.91 -5.14 -1.74
N ILE A 57 5.31 -6.41 -1.64
CA ILE A 57 5.88 -6.99 -0.41
C ILE A 57 7.14 -6.23 -0.01
N ASN A 58 8.06 -6.04 -0.95
CA ASN A 58 9.32 -5.35 -0.69
C ASN A 58 9.13 -3.88 -0.32
N LYS A 59 8.01 -3.24 -0.66
CA LYS A 59 7.78 -1.84 -0.34
C LYS A 59 7.03 -1.64 0.98
N TRP A 60 6.03 -2.48 1.26
CA TRP A 60 5.04 -2.26 2.34
C TRP A 60 4.88 -3.43 3.30
N ALA A 61 5.60 -4.53 3.11
CA ALA A 61 5.57 -5.67 4.02
C ALA A 61 6.98 -6.15 4.38
N ASN A 62 7.99 -5.27 4.23
CA ASN A 62 9.33 -5.54 4.72
C ASN A 62 9.47 -5.07 6.18
N ASP A 63 10.35 -5.73 6.93
CA ASP A 63 10.56 -5.47 8.37
C ASP A 63 10.92 -4.01 8.66
N SER A 64 11.70 -3.36 7.79
CA SER A 64 12.07 -1.96 7.97
C SER A 64 10.88 -1.00 7.82
N TRP A 65 9.91 -1.31 6.97
CA TRP A 65 8.69 -0.53 6.82
C TRP A 65 7.74 -0.78 7.99
N ILE A 66 7.58 -2.03 8.39
CA ILE A 66 6.77 -2.42 9.55
C ILE A 66 7.30 -1.70 10.80
N PHE A 67 8.60 -1.80 11.07
CA PHE A 67 9.24 -1.10 12.18
C PHE A 67 9.05 0.42 12.15
N LYS A 68 9.10 1.05 10.97
CA LYS A 68 8.83 2.49 10.82
C LYS A 68 7.38 2.84 11.15
N VAL A 69 6.43 2.01 10.77
CA VAL A 69 5.00 2.21 11.08
C VAL A 69 4.76 2.01 12.58
N GLU A 70 5.32 0.95 13.16
CA GLU A 70 5.26 0.69 14.61
C GLU A 70 5.84 1.85 15.40
N THR A 71 7.05 2.31 15.05
CA THR A 71 7.70 3.46 15.70
C THR A 71 6.86 4.73 15.54
N ALA A 72 6.34 4.98 14.33
CA ALA A 72 5.50 6.16 14.08
C ALA A 72 4.22 6.12 14.93
N PHE A 73 3.60 4.95 15.05
CA PHE A 73 2.42 4.73 15.89
C PHE A 73 2.74 4.92 17.38
N GLU A 74 3.82 4.31 17.88
CA GLU A 74 4.26 4.48 19.27
C GLU A 74 4.60 5.93 19.62
N SER A 75 5.15 6.67 18.67
CA SER A 75 5.49 8.08 18.81
C SER A 75 4.28 9.01 18.65
N ALA A 76 3.18 8.53 18.05
CA ALA A 76 1.93 9.26 17.92
C ALA A 76 1.19 9.23 19.26
N LYS A 77 1.72 9.97 20.25
CA LYS A 77 1.08 10.19 21.54
C LYS A 77 0.38 11.55 21.54
N PHE A 78 -0.78 11.60 22.16
CA PHE A 78 -1.50 12.86 22.38
C PHE A 78 -0.75 13.69 23.41
N ASN A 79 -0.44 14.94 23.07
CA ASN A 79 0.14 15.91 23.99
C ASN A 79 -0.89 17.00 24.28
N ALA A 80 -1.47 17.02 25.48
CA ALA A 80 -2.53 17.96 25.86
C ALA A 80 -2.13 19.45 25.77
N ASP A 81 -0.83 19.76 25.90
CA ASP A 81 -0.31 21.13 25.84
C ASP A 81 -0.04 21.60 24.40
N LYS A 82 0.14 20.67 23.46
CA LYS A 82 0.55 20.95 22.07
C LYS A 82 -0.50 20.59 21.03
N ASP A 83 -1.34 19.60 21.31
CA ASP A 83 -2.29 19.02 20.39
C ASP A 83 -3.72 19.43 20.72
N LYS A 84 -4.49 19.82 19.69
CA LYS A 84 -5.94 19.94 19.83
C LYS A 84 -6.55 18.55 19.74
N ALA A 85 -7.18 18.10 20.83
CA ALA A 85 -7.74 16.74 20.96
C ALA A 85 -8.57 16.29 19.75
N LEU A 86 -9.50 17.12 19.27
CA LEU A 86 -10.35 16.79 18.11
C LEU A 86 -9.52 16.60 16.83
N LEU A 87 -8.51 17.46 16.61
CA LEU A 87 -7.68 17.41 15.42
C LEU A 87 -6.73 16.20 15.45
N TRP A 88 -6.14 15.93 16.62
CA TRP A 88 -5.26 14.79 16.84
C TRP A 88 -6.02 13.47 16.63
N PHE A 89 -7.23 13.37 17.18
CA PHE A 89 -8.11 12.21 17.01
C PHE A 89 -8.47 12.00 15.53
N CYS A 90 -8.87 13.06 14.82
CA CYS A 90 -9.27 12.94 13.41
C CYS A 90 -8.10 12.69 12.45
N GLN A 91 -6.90 13.21 12.72
CA GLN A 91 -5.74 13.11 11.82
C GLN A 91 -4.87 11.88 12.06
N LYS A 92 -4.82 11.35 13.28
CA LYS A 92 -3.87 10.28 13.63
C LYS A 92 -4.49 8.89 13.75
N MET A 93 -5.82 8.80 13.86
CA MET A 93 -6.52 7.51 13.94
C MET A 93 -7.13 7.03 12.61
N PHE A 94 -7.24 7.89 11.60
CA PHE A 94 -7.95 7.59 10.34
C PHE A 94 -7.14 7.84 9.04
N ASP A 95 -5.84 8.17 9.14
CA ASP A 95 -4.88 8.19 8.01
C ASP A 95 -3.91 7.01 8.13
#